data_AF-K1T305-F1
#
_entry.id   AF-K1T305-F1
#
_cell.length_a   1.000
_cell.length_b   1.000
_cell.length_c   1.000
_cell.angle_alpha   90.00
_cell.angle_beta   90.00
_cell.angle_gamma   90.00
#
_symmetry.space_group_name_H-M   'P 1'
#
loop_
_entity.id
_entity.type
_entity.pdbx_description
1 polymer ?
#
loop_
_entity_poly.entity_id
_entity_poly.type
_entity_poly.pdbx_seq_one_letter_code
_entity_poly.pdbx_strand_id
1 'polypeptide(L)'
;NPFVLPEFQNRYGTGLNGSASGSSVYSWGAKLTPAARTGYTPEDFLETGHVYTNAVTVSGGTDRNQTYFSAASVNSDGIIPNNEYDRYNFTFRNTSYFLKDRLRLDASASYIYQQDQNMTNQGVYSNPLVPAYLFPRGTEFDAYRIFERYNPASKLMEQFWSSDLEGGDLRMQNPYWIAYRNLRNTDKKRYM
;
A
#
# COMPACT_ATOMS: atom_id res chain seq x y z
N ASN A 1 -12.56 -0.60 2.29
CA ASN A 1 -13.12 0.48 3.07
C ASN A 1 -12.35 0.55 4.39
N PRO A 2 -11.61 1.63 4.64
CA PRO A 2 -10.90 1.85 5.90
C PRO A 2 -11.85 1.82 7.12
N PHE A 3 -11.36 1.35 8.27
CA PHE A 3 -12.18 1.18 9.47
C PHE A 3 -12.63 2.51 10.09
N VAL A 4 -11.79 3.55 10.03
CA VAL A 4 -12.08 4.91 10.50
C VAL A 4 -11.35 5.91 9.60
N LEU A 5 -12.03 6.99 9.23
CA LEU A 5 -11.44 8.15 8.56
C LEU A 5 -11.76 9.43 9.34
N PRO A 6 -10.86 10.42 9.34
CA PRO A 6 -11.19 11.73 9.89
C PRO A 6 -12.27 12.40 9.03
N GLU A 7 -13.12 13.21 9.67
CA GLU A 7 -14.04 14.06 8.95
C GLU A 7 -13.28 15.17 8.21
N PHE A 8 -13.63 15.39 6.95
CA PHE A 8 -13.02 16.43 6.13
C PHE A 8 -13.90 17.67 6.07
N GLN A 9 -13.25 18.84 6.11
CA GLN A 9 -13.94 20.07 5.73
C GLN A 9 -14.18 20.03 4.21
N ASN A 10 -15.42 20.22 3.79
CA ASN A 10 -15.84 20.30 2.38
C ASN A 10 -16.68 21.56 2.11
N ARG A 11 -16.61 22.55 3.02
CA ARG A 11 -17.38 23.80 2.93
C ARG A 11 -16.66 24.86 2.09
N TYR A 12 -15.35 24.89 2.19
CA TYR A 12 -14.46 25.80 1.47
C TYR A 12 -13.63 25.03 0.44
N GLY A 13 -13.27 25.71 -0.65
CA GLY A 13 -12.44 25.12 -1.71
C GLY A 13 -10.97 25.13 -1.35
N THR A 14 -10.15 24.66 -2.28
CA THR A 14 -8.70 24.82 -2.15
C THR A 14 -8.31 26.30 -2.11
N GLY A 15 -7.38 26.65 -1.23
CA GLY A 15 -6.89 28.01 -1.03
C GLY A 15 -6.64 28.35 0.43
N LEU A 16 -6.36 29.63 0.69
CA LEU A 16 -6.03 30.14 2.02
C LEU A 16 -6.73 31.48 2.28
N ASN A 17 -7.08 31.75 3.54
CA ASN A 17 -7.71 33.00 4.00
C ASN A 17 -8.98 33.38 3.22
N GLY A 18 -9.78 32.40 2.78
CA GLY A 18 -11.01 32.64 2.03
C GLY A 18 -10.79 32.95 0.53
N SER A 19 -9.54 32.93 0.05
CA SER A 19 -9.19 33.11 -1.36
C SER A 19 -8.81 31.79 -2.01
N ALA A 20 -9.13 31.60 -3.29
CA ALA A 20 -8.66 30.45 -4.07
C ALA A 20 -7.14 30.49 -4.33
N SER A 21 -6.48 31.62 -4.05
CA SER A 21 -5.03 31.79 -4.13
C SER A 21 -4.35 31.60 -2.77
N GLY A 22 -3.02 31.48 -2.77
CA GLY A 22 -2.19 31.42 -1.56
C GLY A 22 -1.87 30.00 -1.05
N SER A 23 -2.55 28.96 -1.54
CA SER A 23 -2.14 27.56 -1.36
C SER A 23 -2.89 26.66 -2.34
N SER A 24 -2.20 25.67 -2.93
CA SER A 24 -2.81 24.64 -3.78
C SER A 24 -3.17 23.35 -3.02
N VAL A 25 -2.91 23.30 -1.70
CA VAL A 25 -3.12 22.10 -0.86
C VAL A 25 -4.04 22.36 0.34
N TYR A 26 -4.16 23.60 0.79
CA TYR A 26 -5.02 23.94 1.91
C TYR A 26 -6.48 24.04 1.49
N SER A 27 -7.38 23.71 2.41
CA SER A 27 -8.82 23.61 2.17
C SER A 27 -9.58 24.82 2.76
N TRP A 28 -8.94 25.99 2.83
CA TRP A 28 -9.50 27.20 3.44
C TRP A 28 -9.62 28.35 2.43
N GLY A 29 -9.92 28.00 1.17
CA GLY A 29 -10.15 28.96 0.10
C GLY A 29 -11.56 29.54 0.11
N ALA A 30 -12.05 29.98 -1.05
CA ALA A 30 -13.38 30.55 -1.18
C ALA A 30 -14.48 29.54 -0.77
N LYS A 31 -15.60 30.03 -0.22
CA LYS A 31 -16.73 29.18 0.16
C LYS A 31 -17.31 28.51 -1.09
N LEU A 32 -17.44 27.18 -1.06
CA LEU A 32 -17.98 26.43 -2.19
C LEU A 32 -19.50 26.64 -2.29
N THR A 33 -19.95 26.89 -3.52
CA THR A 33 -21.37 26.76 -3.89
C THR A 33 -21.80 25.31 -3.74
N PRO A 34 -23.10 25.02 -3.59
CA PRO A 34 -23.58 23.64 -3.51
C PRO A 34 -23.12 22.77 -4.70
N ALA A 35 -23.12 23.33 -5.91
CA ALA A 35 -22.70 22.62 -7.13
C ALA A 35 -21.19 22.30 -7.17
N ALA A 36 -20.35 23.11 -6.51
CA ALA A 36 -18.92 22.89 -6.45
C ALA A 36 -18.48 22.00 -5.27
N ARG A 37 -19.42 21.43 -4.50
CA ARG A 37 -19.12 20.48 -3.42
C ARG A 37 -19.15 19.06 -3.95
N THR A 38 -18.06 18.66 -4.57
CA THR A 38 -17.87 17.33 -5.18
C THR A 38 -17.86 16.19 -4.17
N GLY A 39 -17.63 16.49 -2.89
CA GLY A 39 -17.80 15.54 -1.78
C GLY A 39 -16.64 14.56 -1.59
N TYR A 40 -15.57 14.68 -2.38
CA TYR A 40 -14.42 13.78 -2.29
C TYR A 40 -13.89 13.58 -0.86
N THR A 41 -13.56 12.35 -0.54
CA THR A 41 -12.80 11.96 0.66
C THR A 41 -11.73 10.92 0.28
N PRO A 42 -10.72 10.69 1.13
CA PRO A 42 -9.75 9.62 0.87
C PRO A 42 -10.37 8.23 0.70
N GLU A 43 -11.59 8.01 1.18
CA GLU A 43 -12.35 6.78 0.95
C GLU A 43 -12.56 6.47 -0.53
N ASP A 44 -12.70 7.51 -1.38
CA ASP A 44 -12.89 7.35 -2.82
C ASP A 44 -11.65 6.81 -3.54
N PHE A 45 -10.49 6.90 -2.89
CA PHE A 45 -9.21 6.35 -3.35
C PHE A 45 -8.87 5.01 -2.70
N LEU A 46 -9.16 4.85 -1.41
CA LEU A 46 -8.80 3.67 -0.64
C LEU A 46 -9.73 2.49 -0.94
N GLU A 47 -9.20 1.28 -0.88
CA GLU A 47 -9.95 0.04 -1.08
C GLU A 47 -10.11 -0.79 0.21
N THR A 48 -10.79 -1.92 0.14
CA THR A 48 -10.84 -2.88 1.25
C THR A 48 -9.60 -3.74 1.20
N GLY A 49 -8.74 -3.60 2.20
CA GLY A 49 -7.61 -4.50 2.36
C GLY A 49 -8.07 -5.87 2.88
N HIS A 50 -7.43 -6.91 2.39
CA HIS A 50 -7.67 -8.30 2.78
C HIS A 50 -6.37 -8.95 3.20
N VAL A 51 -6.43 -9.82 4.21
CA VAL A 51 -5.29 -10.64 4.64
C VAL A 51 -5.77 -12.08 4.75
N TYR A 52 -5.18 -12.95 3.96
CA TYR A 52 -5.44 -14.38 3.96
C TYR A 52 -4.24 -15.10 4.54
N THR A 53 -4.45 -15.85 5.61
CA THR A 53 -3.40 -16.66 6.25
C THR A 53 -3.80 -18.12 6.21
N ASN A 54 -2.99 -18.93 5.54
CA ASN A 54 -3.18 -20.37 5.46
C ASN A 54 -1.97 -21.05 6.06
N ALA A 55 -2.17 -22.02 6.96
CA ALA A 55 -1.08 -22.76 7.57
C ALA A 55 -1.43 -24.23 7.69
N VAL A 56 -0.49 -25.08 7.30
CA VAL A 56 -0.56 -26.53 7.49
C VAL A 56 0.66 -26.97 8.27
N THR A 57 0.41 -27.67 9.36
CA THR A 57 1.46 -28.20 10.24
C THR A 57 1.23 -29.68 10.45
N VAL A 58 2.30 -30.45 10.30
CA VAL A 58 2.34 -31.87 10.59
C VAL A 58 3.46 -32.10 11.60
N SER A 59 3.10 -32.68 12.73
CA SER A 59 4.05 -33.10 13.75
C SER A 59 3.77 -34.53 14.16
N GLY A 60 4.81 -35.26 14.49
CA GLY A 60 4.69 -36.67 14.86
C GLY A 60 6.03 -37.30 15.15
N GLY A 61 6.01 -38.49 15.71
CA GLY A 61 7.23 -39.18 16.09
C GLY A 61 7.02 -40.21 17.17
N THR A 62 8.15 -40.69 17.68
CA THR A 62 8.27 -41.59 18.84
C THR A 62 9.09 -40.88 19.92
N ASP A 63 9.23 -41.53 21.08
CA ASP A 63 10.10 -41.06 22.17
C ASP A 63 11.56 -40.85 21.73
N ARG A 64 11.98 -41.46 20.61
CA ARG A 64 13.36 -41.42 20.10
C ARG A 64 13.54 -40.56 18.87
N ASN A 65 12.46 -40.16 18.19
CA ASN A 65 12.54 -39.37 16.97
C ASN A 65 11.27 -38.52 16.83
N GLN A 66 11.43 -37.21 16.87
CA GLN A 66 10.36 -36.23 16.75
C GLN A 66 10.57 -35.42 15.47
N THR A 67 9.56 -35.40 14.60
CA THR A 67 9.57 -34.64 13.35
C THR A 67 8.47 -33.58 13.38
N TYR A 68 8.80 -32.40 12.86
CA TYR A 68 7.92 -31.27 12.68
C TYR A 68 8.11 -30.72 11.26
N PHE A 69 7.01 -30.50 10.57
CA PHE A 69 6.97 -29.79 9.30
C PHE A 69 5.84 -28.78 9.33
N SER A 70 6.08 -27.57 8.84
CA SER A 70 5.04 -26.58 8.61
C SER A 70 5.27 -25.84 7.31
N ALA A 71 4.15 -25.54 6.63
CA ALA A 71 4.09 -24.61 5.52
C ALA A 71 2.99 -23.59 5.80
N ALA A 72 3.27 -22.31 5.62
CA ALA A 72 2.26 -21.27 5.74
C ALA A 72 2.43 -20.19 4.68
N SER A 73 1.29 -19.63 4.25
CA SER A 73 1.20 -18.48 3.39
C SER A 73 0.48 -17.33 4.09
N VAL A 74 0.94 -16.12 3.82
CA VAL A 74 0.23 -14.87 4.09
C VAL A 74 0.14 -14.12 2.77
N ASN A 75 -1.07 -13.94 2.26
CA ASN A 75 -1.35 -13.19 1.05
C ASN A 75 -2.20 -11.99 1.45
N SER A 76 -1.83 -10.79 1.00
CA SER A 76 -2.50 -9.56 1.42
C SER A 76 -2.60 -8.54 0.30
N ASP A 77 -3.81 -8.01 0.16
CA ASP A 77 -4.12 -6.81 -0.62
C ASP A 77 -4.30 -5.65 0.36
N GLY A 78 -3.59 -4.56 0.13
CA GLY A 78 -3.60 -3.38 0.99
C GLY A 78 -4.86 -2.53 0.84
N ILE A 79 -4.99 -1.49 1.66
CA ILE A 79 -6.04 -0.48 1.48
C ILE A 79 -5.67 0.57 0.42
N ILE A 80 -4.41 0.60 -0.01
CA ILE A 80 -3.93 1.45 -1.10
C ILE A 80 -4.02 0.61 -2.37
N PRO A 81 -4.65 1.12 -3.44
CA PRO A 81 -4.71 0.43 -4.73
C PRO A 81 -3.37 -0.11 -5.17
N ASN A 82 -3.35 -1.35 -5.65
CA ASN A 82 -2.17 -2.01 -6.21
C ASN A 82 -1.01 -2.19 -5.20
N ASN A 83 -1.31 -2.26 -3.90
CA ASN A 83 -0.35 -2.61 -2.86
C ASN A 83 -0.58 -4.06 -2.41
N GLU A 84 0.38 -4.94 -2.67
CA GLU A 84 0.26 -6.38 -2.40
C GLU A 84 1.44 -6.88 -1.56
N TYR A 85 1.19 -7.91 -0.76
CA TYR A 85 2.18 -8.58 0.07
C TYR A 85 1.93 -10.09 0.12
N ASP A 86 2.86 -10.85 -0.43
CA ASP A 86 2.83 -12.31 -0.41
C ASP A 86 4.04 -12.86 0.33
N ARG A 87 3.80 -13.79 1.25
CA ARG A 87 4.85 -14.46 1.99
C ARG A 87 4.54 -15.94 2.18
N TYR A 88 5.46 -16.77 1.73
CA TYR A 88 5.46 -18.21 1.90
C TYR A 88 6.59 -18.61 2.85
N ASN A 89 6.28 -19.39 3.87
CA ASN A 89 7.26 -19.94 4.77
C ASN A 89 7.14 -21.47 4.85
N PHE A 90 8.29 -22.12 4.91
CA PHE A 90 8.43 -23.56 5.08
C PHE A 90 9.42 -23.79 6.22
N THR A 91 9.08 -24.68 7.14
CA THR A 91 9.94 -25.04 8.27
C THR A 91 9.92 -26.55 8.44
N PHE A 92 11.11 -27.12 8.55
CA PHE A 92 11.32 -28.52 8.89
C PHE A 92 12.20 -28.58 10.13
N ARG A 93 11.86 -29.47 11.06
CA ARG A 93 12.69 -29.79 12.22
C ARG A 93 12.60 -31.26 12.54
N ASN A 94 13.74 -31.86 12.85
CA ASN A 94 13.83 -33.21 13.35
C ASN A 94 14.74 -33.24 14.58
N THR A 95 14.29 -33.91 15.63
CA THR A 95 15.09 -34.19 16.82
C THR A 95 15.12 -35.70 17.05
N SER A 96 16.31 -36.28 17.02
CA SER A 96 16.52 -37.72 17.15
C SER A 96 17.49 -38.03 18.29
N TYR A 97 17.18 -39.08 19.05
CA TYR A 97 17.96 -39.57 20.18
C TYR A 97 18.54 -40.95 19.86
N PHE A 98 19.86 -41.05 19.93
CA PHE A 98 20.63 -42.24 19.62
C PHE A 98 21.37 -42.74 20.88
N LEU A 99 21.89 -43.97 20.81
CA LEU A 99 22.77 -44.56 21.83
C LEU A 99 22.17 -44.54 23.25
N LYS A 100 20.89 -44.89 23.39
CA LYS A 100 20.14 -44.80 24.67
C LYS A 100 20.21 -43.40 25.28
N ASP A 101 19.86 -42.40 24.48
CA ASP A 101 19.83 -40.96 24.85
C ASP A 101 21.20 -40.32 25.10
N ARG A 102 22.30 -41.01 24.77
CA ARG A 102 23.66 -40.45 24.93
C ARG A 102 24.07 -39.53 23.79
N LEU A 103 23.38 -39.58 22.66
CA LEU A 103 23.62 -38.71 21.51
C LEU A 103 22.29 -38.12 21.04
N ARG A 104 22.20 -36.79 20.96
CA ARG A 104 21.06 -36.06 20.41
C ARG A 104 21.48 -35.36 19.13
N LEU A 105 20.70 -35.56 18.07
CA LEU A 105 20.81 -34.82 16.82
C LEU A 105 19.56 -33.94 16.68
N ASP A 106 19.76 -32.63 16.53
CA ASP A 106 18.70 -31.66 16.26
C ASP A 106 19.04 -30.98 14.93
N ALA A 107 18.19 -31.17 13.94
CA ALA A 107 18.33 -30.62 12.61
C ALA A 107 17.11 -29.76 12.30
N SER A 108 17.32 -28.54 11.84
CA SER A 108 16.26 -27.65 11.40
C SER A 108 16.64 -26.99 10.09
N ALA A 109 15.64 -26.74 9.26
CA ALA A 109 15.77 -25.94 8.05
C ALA A 109 14.52 -25.07 7.89
N SER A 110 14.69 -23.84 7.44
CA SER A 110 13.61 -22.94 7.13
C SER A 110 13.86 -22.20 5.82
N TYR A 111 12.78 -21.97 5.08
CA TYR A 111 12.80 -21.23 3.82
C TYR A 111 11.66 -20.22 3.81
N ILE A 112 11.97 -18.98 3.45
CA ILE A 112 11.00 -17.90 3.32
C ILE A 112 11.15 -17.28 1.94
N TYR A 113 10.04 -17.19 1.21
CA TYR A 113 9.92 -16.41 -0.01
C TYR A 113 8.87 -15.31 0.20
N GLN A 114 9.25 -14.07 -0.06
CA GLN A 114 8.42 -12.90 0.15
C GLN A 114 8.45 -12.01 -1.09
N GLN A 115 7.30 -11.50 -1.49
CA GLN A 115 7.10 -10.57 -2.59
C GLN A 115 6.33 -9.37 -2.07
N ASP A 116 6.92 -8.20 -2.18
CA ASP A 116 6.32 -6.93 -1.78
C ASP A 116 6.04 -6.11 -3.05
N GLN A 117 4.82 -5.59 -3.22
CA GLN A 117 4.46 -4.65 -4.28
C GLN A 117 3.93 -3.34 -3.69
N ASN A 118 4.53 -2.24 -4.12
CA ASN A 118 4.11 -0.86 -3.81
C ASN A 118 3.99 -0.54 -2.32
N MET A 119 4.82 -1.16 -1.49
CA MET A 119 4.82 -0.90 -0.05
C MET A 119 4.92 0.61 0.24
N THR A 120 4.02 1.12 1.07
CA THR A 120 3.91 2.57 1.30
C THR A 120 5.19 3.10 1.91
N ASN A 121 5.75 4.15 1.32
CA ASN A 121 6.94 4.79 1.85
C ASN A 121 6.56 5.72 3.01
N GLN A 122 7.50 5.93 3.93
CA GLN A 122 7.38 6.99 4.93
C GLN A 122 7.66 8.35 4.28
N GLY A 123 6.97 9.39 4.76
CA GLY A 123 7.13 10.76 4.26
C GLY A 123 6.31 11.07 3.00
N VAL A 124 6.69 12.14 2.31
CA VAL A 124 5.83 12.81 1.32
C VAL A 124 6.02 12.33 -0.12
N TYR A 125 7.25 11.94 -0.47
CA TYR A 125 7.61 11.62 -1.85
C TYR A 125 7.18 10.21 -2.25
N SER A 126 6.60 10.09 -3.44
CA SER A 126 6.12 8.82 -4.00
C SER A 126 5.18 8.05 -3.05
N ASN A 127 4.44 8.80 -2.23
CA ASN A 127 3.45 8.28 -1.31
C ASN A 127 2.06 8.67 -1.81
N PRO A 128 1.19 7.71 -2.20
CA PRO A 128 -0.12 8.01 -2.76
C PRO A 128 -1.11 8.56 -1.72
N LEU A 129 -0.85 8.39 -0.42
CA LEU A 129 -1.71 8.92 0.64
C LEU A 129 -1.67 10.44 0.71
N VAL A 130 -0.52 11.07 0.45
CA VAL A 130 -0.37 12.53 0.52
C VAL A 130 -1.30 13.23 -0.48
N PRO A 131 -1.27 12.91 -1.79
CA PRO A 131 -2.20 13.47 -2.76
C PRO A 131 -3.64 13.04 -2.58
N ALA A 132 -3.91 11.85 -2.01
CA ALA A 132 -5.27 11.48 -1.66
C ALA A 132 -5.83 12.35 -0.53
N TYR A 133 -5.07 12.61 0.54
CA TYR A 133 -5.55 13.41 1.68
C TYR A 133 -5.62 14.91 1.38
N LEU A 134 -4.68 15.41 0.58
CA LEU A 134 -4.57 16.82 0.20
C LEU A 134 -5.18 17.09 -1.19
N PHE A 135 -6.01 16.19 -1.71
CA PHE A 135 -6.69 16.40 -2.98
C PHE A 135 -7.52 17.70 -2.93
N PRO A 136 -7.51 18.50 -4.01
CA PRO A 136 -8.18 19.80 -4.01
C PRO A 136 -9.68 19.73 -3.73
N ARG A 137 -10.14 20.59 -2.83
CA ARG A 137 -11.56 20.69 -2.50
C ARG A 137 -12.28 21.47 -3.58
N GLY A 138 -13.35 20.86 -4.09
CA GLY A 138 -14.16 21.40 -5.18
C GLY A 138 -13.74 20.92 -6.57
N THR A 139 -12.81 19.97 -6.64
CA THR A 139 -12.42 19.29 -7.88
C THR A 139 -13.08 17.91 -7.94
N GLU A 140 -13.47 17.48 -9.15
CA GLU A 140 -14.03 16.14 -9.40
C GLU A 140 -12.92 15.09 -9.39
N PHE A 141 -12.90 14.23 -8.37
CA PHE A 141 -11.85 13.22 -8.19
C PHE A 141 -11.87 12.13 -9.28
N ASP A 142 -13.05 11.77 -9.79
CA ASP A 142 -13.19 10.70 -10.78
C ASP A 142 -12.44 10.98 -12.08
N ALA A 143 -12.29 12.26 -12.45
CA ALA A 143 -11.49 12.65 -13.62
C ALA A 143 -10.00 12.28 -13.49
N TYR A 144 -9.51 12.08 -12.26
CA TYR A 144 -8.12 11.74 -11.95
C TYR A 144 -7.88 10.23 -11.81
N ARG A 145 -8.94 9.40 -11.84
CA ARG A 145 -8.80 7.93 -11.93
C ARG A 145 -8.12 7.53 -13.24
N ILE A 146 -8.40 8.25 -14.33
CA ILE A 146 -7.60 8.17 -15.57
C ILE A 146 -6.35 9.02 -15.37
N PHE A 147 -5.34 8.38 -14.81
CA PHE A 147 -4.17 9.03 -14.23
C PHE A 147 -3.05 9.33 -15.21
N GLU A 148 -3.17 8.91 -16.47
CA GLU A 148 -2.19 9.19 -17.52
C GLU A 148 -2.87 9.59 -18.84
N ARG A 149 -2.20 10.46 -19.61
CA ARG A 149 -2.65 10.94 -20.91
C ARG A 149 -1.48 10.96 -21.88
N TYR A 150 -1.73 10.59 -23.13
CA TYR A 150 -0.70 10.64 -24.16
C TYR A 150 -0.39 12.08 -24.54
N ASN A 151 0.90 12.44 -24.54
CA ASN A 151 1.38 13.73 -25.01
C ASN A 151 2.07 13.56 -26.38
N PRO A 152 1.52 14.11 -27.48
CA PRO A 152 2.12 14.00 -28.81
C PRO A 152 3.50 14.66 -28.95
N ALA A 153 3.81 15.66 -28.13
CA ALA A 153 5.08 16.38 -28.19
C ALA A 153 6.24 15.57 -27.60
N SER A 154 6.05 14.99 -26.41
CA SER A 154 7.04 14.10 -25.78
C SER A 154 6.96 12.66 -26.29
N LYS A 155 5.85 12.29 -26.93
CA LYS A 155 5.51 10.92 -27.36
C LYS A 155 5.40 9.91 -26.21
N LEU A 156 5.15 10.40 -25.01
CA LEU A 156 5.05 9.59 -23.80
C LEU A 156 3.64 9.68 -23.20
N MET A 157 3.27 8.65 -22.43
CA MET A 157 2.19 8.78 -21.47
C MET A 157 2.70 9.62 -20.31
N GLU A 158 2.05 10.74 -20.05
CA GLU A 158 2.36 11.65 -18.95
C GLU A 158 1.26 11.58 -17.91
N GLN A 159 1.62 11.83 -16.66
CA GLN A 159 0.68 11.84 -15.57
C GLN A 159 -0.38 12.94 -15.80
N PHE A 160 -1.65 12.60 -15.58
CA PHE A 160 -2.70 13.60 -15.41
C PHE A 160 -2.79 14.03 -13.95
N TRP A 161 -2.16 15.16 -13.65
CA TRP A 161 -2.27 15.87 -12.40
C TRP A 161 -2.34 17.35 -12.76
N SER A 162 -3.40 18.06 -12.37
CA SER A 162 -3.61 19.43 -12.84
C SER A 162 -2.39 20.31 -12.53
N SER A 163 -2.04 21.20 -13.45
CA SER A 163 -0.84 22.05 -13.39
C SER A 163 -0.71 22.87 -12.10
N ASP A 164 -1.83 23.22 -11.46
CA ASP A 164 -1.84 23.93 -10.17
C ASP A 164 -1.44 23.04 -8.97
N LEU A 165 -1.43 21.73 -9.16
CA LEU A 165 -0.99 20.70 -8.20
C LEU A 165 0.38 20.13 -8.55
N GLU A 166 0.77 20.26 -9.82
CA GLU A 166 2.07 19.91 -10.36
C GLU A 166 3.09 21.02 -10.05
N GLY A 167 3.38 21.22 -8.76
CA GLY A 167 4.29 22.30 -8.33
C GLY A 167 4.09 22.85 -6.92
N GLY A 168 3.11 22.35 -6.16
CA GLY A 168 3.03 22.63 -4.73
C GLY A 168 4.26 22.12 -3.96
N ASP A 169 4.50 22.67 -2.77
CA ASP A 169 5.67 22.46 -1.89
C ASP A 169 6.09 20.98 -1.69
N LEU A 170 5.15 20.05 -1.93
CA LEU A 170 5.29 18.62 -1.69
C LEU A 170 5.56 17.78 -2.96
N ARG A 171 5.63 18.39 -4.16
CA ARG A 171 5.80 17.70 -5.46
C ARG A 171 4.88 16.50 -5.63
N MET A 172 3.60 16.72 -5.30
CA MET A 172 2.58 15.69 -5.32
C MET A 172 2.35 15.18 -6.75
N GLN A 173 2.07 13.89 -6.83
CA GLN A 173 1.74 13.17 -8.05
C GLN A 173 0.31 12.66 -7.93
N ASN A 174 -0.29 12.27 -9.05
CA ASN A 174 -1.57 11.59 -9.04
C ASN A 174 -1.44 10.30 -8.21
N PRO A 175 -2.34 10.04 -7.24
CA PRO A 175 -2.25 8.87 -6.37
C PRO A 175 -2.29 7.56 -7.16
N TYR A 176 -3.06 7.51 -8.25
CA TYR A 176 -3.12 6.35 -9.15
C TYR A 176 -1.88 6.21 -10.03
N TRP A 177 -1.21 7.31 -10.40
CA TRP A 177 0.09 7.22 -11.08
C TRP A 177 1.15 6.60 -10.18
N ILE A 178 1.17 6.99 -8.89
CA ILE A 178 2.07 6.37 -7.91
C ILE A 178 1.73 4.87 -7.75
N ALA A 179 0.45 4.52 -7.68
CA ALA A 179 0.01 3.14 -7.51
C ALA A 179 0.29 2.25 -8.72
N TYR A 180 0.08 2.72 -9.94
CA TYR A 180 0.08 1.87 -11.14
C TYR A 180 1.25 2.10 -12.10
N ARG A 181 1.89 3.28 -12.09
CA ARG A 181 3.02 3.60 -12.98
C ARG A 181 4.37 3.55 -12.28
N ASN A 182 4.43 4.02 -11.03
CA ASN A 182 5.65 4.01 -10.22
C ASN A 182 5.79 2.70 -9.42
N LEU A 183 5.76 1.55 -10.12
CA LEU A 183 5.79 0.25 -9.47
C LEU A 183 7.09 0.02 -8.68
N ARG A 184 6.95 -0.39 -7.42
CA ARG A 184 8.05 -0.71 -6.52
C ARG A 184 7.91 -2.13 -6.01
N ASN A 185 8.63 -3.05 -6.66
CA ASN A 185 8.58 -4.47 -6.34
C ASN A 185 9.85 -4.90 -5.60
N THR A 186 9.71 -5.79 -4.63
CA THR A 186 10.85 -6.38 -3.92
C THR A 186 10.62 -7.85 -3.64
N ASP A 187 11.50 -8.68 -4.18
CA ASP A 187 11.52 -10.13 -3.91
C ASP A 187 12.62 -10.44 -2.89
N LYS A 188 12.27 -11.18 -1.84
CA LYS A 188 13.20 -11.61 -0.78
C LYS A 188 13.15 -13.12 -0.61
N LYS A 189 14.31 -13.75 -0.62
CA LYS A 189 14.49 -15.18 -0.34
C LYS A 189 15.42 -15.32 0.86
N ARG A 190 15.00 -16.08 1.88
CA ARG A 190 15.81 -16.35 3.08
C ARG A 190 15.83 -17.85 3.35
N TYR A 191 17.01 -18.34 3.73
CA TYR A 191 17.23 -19.71 4.18
C TYR A 191 17.96 -19.64 5.52
N MET A 192 17.56 -20.48 6.47
CA MET A 192 18.23 -20.65 7.77
C MET A 192 18.22 -22.12 8.15
#